data_AF-A0A1S3Z700-F1
#
_entry.id   AF-A0A1S3Z700-F1
#
_cell.length_a   1.000
_cell.length_b   1.000
_cell.length_c   1.000
_cell.angle_alpha   90.00
_cell.angle_beta   90.00
_cell.angle_gamma   90.00
#
_symmetry.space_group_name_H-M   'P 1'
#
loop_
_entity.id
_entity.type
_entity.pdbx_description
1 polymer ?
#
loop_
_entity_poly.entity_id
_entity_poly.type
_entity_poly.pdbx_seq_one_letter_code
_entity_poly.pdbx_strand_id
1 'polypeptide(L)'
;MITISITVLEFGYDEVHDDYKVVGIFYTSTHGYVCVYSLKTESWRRLDDVQGGILYHRSAKLVNRKFHWVTMRVHGWGITSVDLVDEKCQKVELPCCKGYFYLTLGVLGSELSVLCNYDRTRADVWVMKEYGAKES
;
A
#
# COMPACT_ATOMS: atom_id res chain seq x y z
N MET A 1 10.34 -15.29 23.64
CA MET A 1 9.57 -14.20 22.99
C MET A 1 9.44 -14.57 21.52
N ILE A 2 8.23 -14.85 21.05
CA ILE A 2 7.98 -15.23 19.64
C ILE A 2 7.57 -13.95 18.90
N THR A 3 8.37 -13.52 17.92
CA THR A 3 8.02 -12.40 17.05
C THR A 3 7.21 -12.95 15.88
N ILE A 4 5.93 -12.58 15.80
CA ILE A 4 5.10 -12.87 14.62
C ILE A 4 5.34 -11.73 13.62
N SER A 5 5.99 -12.01 12.50
CA SER A 5 6.03 -11.07 11.36
C SER A 5 4.79 -11.26 10.53
N ILE A 6 3.99 -10.21 10.34
CA ILE A 6 2.96 -10.22 9.30
C ILE A 6 3.65 -9.90 7.98
N THR A 7 3.50 -10.81 7.02
CA THR A 7 4.06 -10.68 5.68
C THR A 7 2.95 -10.59 4.66
N VAL A 8 3.05 -9.62 3.77
CA VAL A 8 2.28 -9.55 2.52
C VAL A 8 3.28 -9.72 1.38
N LEU A 9 3.05 -10.71 0.52
CA LEU A 9 3.84 -10.98 -0.68
C LEU A 9 2.95 -10.74 -1.88
N GLU A 10 3.38 -9.85 -2.76
CA GLU A 10 2.62 -9.45 -3.93
C GLU A 10 3.55 -9.46 -5.15
N PHE A 11 3.04 -9.84 -6.31
CA PHE A 11 3.85 -10.00 -7.53
C PHE A 11 3.38 -9.02 -8.61
N GLY A 12 4.32 -8.40 -9.31
CA GLY A 12 4.03 -7.43 -10.36
C GLY A 12 5.07 -7.44 -11.45
N TYR A 13 4.74 -6.82 -12.58
CA TYR A 13 5.62 -6.69 -13.72
C TYR A 13 6.06 -5.24 -13.87
N ASP A 14 7.38 -5.04 -13.91
CA ASP A 14 8.04 -3.78 -14.24
C ASP A 14 8.27 -3.74 -15.75
N GLU A 15 7.34 -3.11 -16.45
CA GLU A 15 7.36 -2.95 -17.90
C GLU A 15 8.52 -2.09 -18.43
N VAL A 16 9.10 -1.23 -17.59
CA VAL A 16 10.19 -0.32 -17.99
C VAL A 16 11.51 -1.06 -18.04
N HIS A 17 11.74 -1.94 -17.07
CA HIS A 17 12.97 -2.72 -16.97
C HIS A 17 12.85 -4.15 -17.50
N ASP A 18 11.66 -4.54 -17.97
CA ASP A 18 11.31 -5.91 -18.40
C ASP A 18 11.71 -6.92 -17.32
N ASP A 19 11.08 -6.79 -16.16
CA ASP A 19 11.40 -7.57 -14.96
C ASP A 19 10.16 -7.93 -14.16
N TYR A 20 10.10 -9.18 -13.68
CA TYR A 20 9.08 -9.61 -12.73
C TYR A 20 9.59 -9.40 -11.32
N LYS A 21 8.78 -8.74 -10.50
CA LYS A 21 9.16 -8.38 -9.14
C LYS A 21 8.19 -8.94 -8.11
N VAL A 22 8.72 -9.33 -6.97
CA VAL A 22 7.93 -9.67 -5.78
C VAL A 22 8.19 -8.62 -4.72
N VAL A 23 7.14 -7.97 -4.24
CA VAL A 23 7.20 -7.03 -3.13
C VAL A 23 6.82 -7.76 -1.86
N GLY A 24 7.78 -7.84 -0.93
CA GLY A 24 7.58 -8.33 0.42
C GLY A 24 7.44 -7.16 1.39
N ILE A 25 6.28 -7.08 2.03
CA ILE A 25 5.97 -6.07 3.03
C ILE A 25 5.98 -6.76 4.39
N PHE A 26 6.92 -6.37 5.25
CA PHE A 26 7.18 -7.02 6.54
C PHE A 26 6.93 -6.06 7.68
N TYR A 27 6.15 -6.50 8.67
CA TYR A 27 5.89 -5.73 9.88
C TYR A 27 6.09 -6.55 11.15
N THR A 28 6.78 -5.94 12.10
CA THR A 28 6.80 -6.33 13.51
C THR A 28 5.95 -5.34 14.32
N SER A 29 5.84 -5.55 15.63
CA SER A 29 5.14 -4.63 16.53
C SER A 29 5.75 -3.22 16.56
N THR A 30 7.00 -3.06 16.11
CA THR A 30 7.76 -1.80 16.25
C THR A 30 8.31 -1.26 14.93
N HIS A 31 8.47 -2.10 13.89
CA HIS A 31 9.13 -1.71 12.65
C HIS A 31 8.45 -2.33 11.43
N GLY A 32 8.38 -1.55 10.35
CA GLY A 32 7.99 -2.00 9.02
C GLY A 32 9.14 -1.84 8.04
N TYR A 33 9.31 -2.79 7.13
CA TYR A 33 10.21 -2.64 6.00
C TYR A 33 9.66 -3.33 4.76
N VAL A 34 10.11 -2.89 3.59
CA VAL A 34 9.72 -3.41 2.29
C VAL A 34 10.98 -3.96 1.63
N CYS A 35 10.87 -5.17 1.09
CA CYS A 35 11.89 -5.76 0.24
C CYS A 35 11.29 -6.02 -1.14
N VAL A 36 12.13 -5.92 -2.16
CA VAL A 36 11.78 -6.25 -3.54
C VAL A 36 12.71 -7.34 -4.02
N TYR A 37 12.13 -8.42 -4.52
CA TYR A 37 12.83 -9.41 -5.32
C TYR A 37 12.73 -9.02 -6.77
N SER A 38 13.85 -9.08 -7.49
CA SER A 38 13.89 -9.00 -8.95
C SER A 38 14.20 -10.38 -9.50
N LEU A 39 13.37 -10.84 -10.45
CA LEU A 39 13.62 -12.10 -11.16
C LEU A 39 14.86 -11.96 -12.04
N LYS A 40 15.06 -10.79 -12.66
CA LYS A 40 16.20 -10.50 -13.53
C LYS A 40 17.55 -10.53 -12.82
N THR A 41 17.61 -10.05 -11.58
CA THR A 41 18.84 -10.09 -10.77
C THR A 41 18.88 -11.25 -9.78
N GLU A 42 17.84 -12.08 -9.76
CA GLU A 42 17.65 -13.24 -8.88
C GLU A 42 17.93 -12.93 -7.39
N SER A 43 17.61 -11.73 -6.93
CA SER A 43 18.02 -11.25 -5.61
C SER A 43 16.97 -10.39 -4.92
N TRP A 44 16.97 -10.46 -3.59
CA TRP A 44 16.18 -9.58 -2.73
C TRP A 44 17.00 -8.36 -2.35
N ARG A 45 16.37 -7.19 -2.40
CA ARG A 45 16.91 -5.95 -1.83
C ARG A 45 15.91 -5.28 -0.92
N ARG A 46 16.40 -4.69 0.16
CA ARG A 46 15.58 -3.89 1.07
C ARG A 46 15.49 -2.46 0.55
N LEU A 47 14.32 -1.85 0.65
CA LEU A 47 14.12 -0.44 0.37
C LEU A 47 14.42 0.40 1.62
N ASP A 48 15.16 1.49 1.44
CA ASP A 48 15.61 2.35 2.55
C ASP A 48 14.48 3.23 3.11
N ASP A 49 13.46 3.55 2.30
CA ASP A 49 12.44 4.56 2.61
C ASP A 49 11.07 3.93 2.87
N VAL A 50 10.84 3.37 4.07
CA VAL A 50 9.49 3.00 4.50
C VAL A 50 9.01 4.01 5.54
N GLN A 51 8.37 5.06 5.06
CA GLN A 51 7.82 6.10 5.93
C GLN A 51 6.60 5.59 6.70
N GLY A 52 6.85 5.14 7.93
CA GLY A 52 5.95 5.20 9.09
C GLY A 52 4.50 4.72 8.93
N GLY A 53 4.18 3.61 9.60
CA GLY A 53 2.82 3.12 9.84
C GLY A 53 2.79 1.60 9.93
N ILE A 54 1.96 1.01 10.78
CA ILE A 54 1.82 -0.44 10.95
C ILE A 54 0.86 -0.98 9.87
N LEU A 55 1.11 -2.15 9.29
CA LEU A 55 0.15 -2.78 8.38
C LEU A 55 -1.17 -3.05 9.08
N TYR A 56 -2.26 -2.56 8.51
CA TYR A 56 -3.59 -2.84 9.02
C TYR A 56 -4.26 -4.00 8.31
N HIS A 57 -4.09 -4.09 7.00
CA HIS A 57 -4.75 -5.10 6.16
C HIS A 57 -3.74 -5.97 5.43
N ARG A 58 -3.96 -7.28 5.41
CA ARG A 58 -3.02 -8.27 4.85
C ARG A 58 -3.07 -8.40 3.32
N SER A 59 -3.36 -7.32 2.60
CA SER A 59 -3.36 -7.36 1.13
C SER A 59 -2.98 -5.99 0.56
N ALA A 60 -2.16 -5.98 -0.48
CA ALA A 60 -1.97 -4.80 -1.31
C ALA A 60 -2.90 -4.85 -2.54
N LYS A 61 -2.93 -3.76 -3.30
CA LYS A 61 -3.61 -3.66 -4.59
C LYS A 61 -2.65 -3.06 -5.60
N LEU A 62 -2.51 -3.68 -6.78
CA LEU A 62 -1.67 -3.18 -7.86
C LEU A 62 -2.50 -2.22 -8.74
N VAL A 63 -2.12 -0.95 -8.77
CA VAL A 63 -2.75 0.09 -9.60
C VAL A 63 -1.67 1.01 -10.13
N ASN A 64 -1.69 1.32 -11.44
CA ASN A 64 -0.71 2.20 -12.09
C ASN A 64 0.74 1.81 -11.76
N ARG A 65 1.03 0.49 -11.78
CA ARG A 65 2.36 -0.11 -11.51
C ARG A 65 2.87 0.07 -10.08
N LYS A 66 1.99 0.53 -9.19
CA LYS A 66 2.27 0.73 -7.78
C LYS A 66 1.45 -0.25 -6.95
N PHE A 67 2.08 -0.88 -5.97
CA PHE A 67 1.33 -1.60 -4.94
C PHE A 67 0.89 -0.65 -3.85
N HIS A 68 -0.38 -0.72 -3.46
CA HIS A 68 -0.99 0.13 -2.42
C HIS A 68 -1.50 -0.71 -1.27
N TRP A 69 -1.23 -0.31 -0.03
CA TRP A 69 -1.75 -0.97 1.16
C TRP A 69 -2.14 0.03 2.25
N VAL A 70 -3.03 -0.44 3.13
CA VAL A 70 -3.50 0.33 4.28
C VAL A 70 -2.48 0.27 5.41
N THR A 71 -2.11 1.43 5.92
CA THR A 71 -1.26 1.61 7.09
C THR A 71 -2.03 2.31 8.22
N MET A 72 -1.76 1.89 9.45
CA MET A 72 -2.20 2.56 10.68
C MET A 72 -1.07 3.46 11.17
N ARG A 73 -1.36 4.74 11.34
CA ARG A 73 -0.40 5.79 11.75
C ARG A 73 -0.86 6.42 13.05
N VAL A 74 0.01 7.24 13.65
CA VAL A 74 -0.27 7.95 14.92
C VAL A 74 -1.56 8.80 14.83
N HIS A 75 -1.82 9.39 13.66
CA HIS A 75 -2.98 10.27 13.42
C HIS A 75 -4.12 9.58 12.64
N GLY A 76 -4.19 8.25 12.65
CA GLY A 76 -5.27 7.48 12.01
C GLY A 76 -4.80 6.65 10.82
N TRP A 77 -5.68 6.44 9.85
CA TRP A 77 -5.38 5.64 8.66
C TRP A 77 -4.44 6.39 7.70
N GLY A 78 -3.72 5.64 6.88
CA GLY A 78 -2.97 6.14 5.74
C GLY A 78 -2.86 5.09 4.65
N ILE A 79 -2.60 5.52 3.43
CA ILE A 79 -2.24 4.61 2.33
C ILE A 79 -0.75 4.82 2.05
N THR A 80 -0.04 3.70 1.89
CA THR A 80 1.34 3.68 1.41
C THR A 80 1.37 2.93 0.10
N SER A 81 2.18 3.43 -0.83
CA SER A 81 2.42 2.80 -2.11
C SER A 81 3.90 2.48 -2.31
N VAL A 82 4.24 1.46 -3.09
CA VAL A 82 5.59 1.28 -3.66
C VAL A 82 5.51 1.17 -5.17
N ASP A 83 6.36 1.93 -5.86
CA ASP A 83 6.50 1.89 -7.32
C ASP A 83 7.42 0.75 -7.74
N LEU A 84 7.01 -0.07 -8.71
CA LEU A 84 7.84 -1.18 -9.19
C LEU A 84 9.04 -0.72 -10.01
N VAL A 85 8.96 0.42 -10.68
CA VAL A 85 10.02 0.99 -11.53
C VAL A 85 11.02 1.74 -10.66
N ASP A 86 10.52 2.74 -9.92
CA ASP A 86 11.37 3.62 -9.11
C ASP A 86 11.80 2.96 -7.80
N GLU A 87 11.09 1.91 -7.36
CA GLU A 87 11.30 1.21 -6.10
C GLU A 87 11.34 2.17 -4.89
N LYS A 88 10.49 3.18 -4.94
CA LYS A 88 10.30 4.18 -3.89
C LYS A 88 8.94 4.00 -3.25
N CYS A 89 8.91 4.07 -1.92
CA CYS A 89 7.65 4.16 -1.22
C CYS A 89 7.16 5.60 -1.19
N GLN A 90 5.85 5.78 -1.27
CA GLN A 90 5.21 7.08 -1.20
C GLN A 90 3.97 7.01 -0.31
N LYS A 91 3.64 8.13 0.33
CA LYS A 91 2.37 8.29 1.02
C LYS A 91 1.33 8.72 0.00
N VAL A 92 0.16 8.10 0.04
CA VAL A 92 -0.99 8.53 -0.78
C VAL A 92 -1.95 9.27 0.15
N GLU A 93 -2.42 10.43 -0.30
CA GLU A 93 -3.38 11.23 0.46
C GLU A 93 -4.70 10.48 0.58
N LEU A 94 -5.31 10.51 1.76
CA LEU A 94 -6.61 9.91 1.96
C LEU A 94 -7.73 10.88 1.59
N PRO A 95 -8.86 10.40 1.02
CA PRO A 95 -10.08 11.21 0.97
C PRO A 95 -10.47 11.63 2.40
N CYS A 96 -11.15 12.77 2.53
CA CYS A 96 -11.53 13.34 3.83
C CYS A 96 -12.66 12.52 4.50
N CYS A 97 -12.35 11.30 4.93
CA CYS A 97 -13.25 10.47 5.73
C CYS A 97 -13.25 10.99 7.18
N LYS A 98 -14.41 11.43 7.68
CA LYS A 98 -14.57 11.96 9.05
C LYS A 98 -15.23 10.95 9.97
N GLY A 99 -14.71 10.78 11.19
CA GLY A 99 -15.27 9.90 12.22
C GLY A 99 -14.50 8.58 12.39
N TYR A 100 -15.10 7.62 13.09
CA TYR A 100 -14.55 6.27 13.25
C TYR A 100 -14.97 5.39 12.07
N PHE A 101 -13.99 4.87 11.33
CA PHE A 101 -14.24 4.00 10.18
C PHE A 101 -13.13 2.97 10.02
N TYR A 102 -13.44 1.89 9.30
CA TYR A 102 -12.47 0.95 8.78
C TYR A 102 -12.20 1.24 7.30
N LEU A 103 -10.93 1.14 6.91
CA LEU A 103 -10.50 1.42 5.54
C LEU A 103 -10.18 0.11 4.80
N THR A 104 -10.75 -0.06 3.61
CA THR A 104 -10.44 -1.17 2.71
C THR A 104 -10.09 -0.64 1.33
N LEU A 105 -9.05 -1.20 0.72
CA LEU A 105 -8.67 -0.88 -0.66
C LEU A 105 -9.28 -1.88 -1.63
N GLY A 106 -9.77 -1.35 -2.75
CA GLY A 106 -10.23 -2.10 -3.89
C GLY A 106 -9.65 -1.54 -5.19
N VAL A 107 -9.91 -2.21 -6.30
CA VAL A 107 -9.65 -1.72 -7.64
C VAL A 107 -10.99 -1.64 -8.37
N LEU A 108 -11.34 -0.46 -8.88
CA LEU A 108 -12.55 -0.25 -9.66
C LEU A 108 -12.16 0.17 -11.07
N GLY A 109 -12.32 -0.73 -12.04
CA GLY A 109 -11.74 -0.54 -13.37
C GLY A 109 -10.22 -0.60 -13.31
N SER A 110 -9.54 0.47 -13.74
CA SER A 110 -8.08 0.65 -13.63
C SER A 110 -7.66 1.50 -12.43
N GLU A 111 -8.61 1.99 -11.63
CA GLU A 111 -8.34 2.99 -10.60
C GLU A 111 -8.35 2.39 -9.18
N LEU A 112 -7.57 3.01 -8.29
CA LEU A 112 -7.58 2.66 -6.87
C LEU A 112 -8.88 3.17 -6.25
N SER A 113 -9.58 2.30 -5.54
CA SER A 113 -10.78 2.68 -4.78
C SER A 113 -10.55 2.50 -3.28
N VAL A 114 -11.12 3.40 -2.49
CA VAL A 114 -11.08 3.40 -1.03
C VAL A 114 -12.51 3.28 -0.50
N LEU A 115 -12.77 2.23 0.27
CA LEU A 115 -14.01 2.06 1.01
C LEU A 115 -13.79 2.52 2.46
N CYS A 116 -14.49 3.57 2.87
CA CYS A 116 -14.60 4.00 4.27
C CYS A 116 -15.88 3.42 4.87
N ASN A 117 -15.75 2.42 5.74
CA ASN A 117 -16.88 1.74 6.37
C ASN A 117 -17.11 2.26 7.80
N TYR A 118 -18.26 2.90 8.02
CA TYR A 118 -18.67 3.51 9.29
C TYR A 118 -19.59 2.57 10.08
N ASP A 119 -19.07 1.38 10.42
CA ASP A 119 -19.72 0.29 11.16
C ASP A 119 -21.27 0.34 11.26
N ARG A 120 -21.95 -0.53 10.51
CA ARG A 120 -23.42 -0.71 10.50
C ARG A 120 -24.28 0.49 10.12
N THR A 121 -23.70 1.67 9.85
CA THR A 121 -24.49 2.88 9.52
C THR A 121 -24.44 3.24 8.04
N ARG A 122 -23.25 3.33 7.47
CA ARG A 122 -23.02 3.72 6.07
C ARG A 122 -21.64 3.30 5.59
N ALA A 123 -21.45 3.31 4.28
CA ALA A 123 -20.14 3.18 3.68
C ALA A 123 -19.99 4.16 2.51
N ASP A 124 -18.86 4.85 2.47
CA ASP A 124 -18.51 5.78 1.40
C ASP A 124 -17.43 5.15 0.53
N VAL A 125 -17.60 5.21 -0.79
CA VAL A 125 -16.62 4.72 -1.76
C VAL A 125 -16.03 5.89 -2.51
N TRP A 126 -14.71 5.96 -2.50
CA TRP A 126 -13.93 6.96 -3.22
C TRP A 126 -13.10 6.27 -4.29
N VAL A 127 -13.06 6.85 -5.49
CA VAL A 127 -12.21 6.37 -6.59
C VAL A 127 -11.16 7.44 -6.85
N MET A 128 -9.89 7.09 -6.68
CA MET A 128 -8.78 8.01 -6.98
C MET A 128 -8.58 8.05 -8.48
N LYS A 129 -9.14 9.09 -9.13
CA LYS A 129 -9.00 9.30 -10.58
C LYS A 129 -7.71 10.02 -10.97
N GLU A 130 -7.11 10.79 -10.06
CA GLU A 130 -5.85 11.51 -10.31
C GLU A 130 -4.89 11.33 -9.13
N TYR A 131 -3.69 10.82 -9.39
CA TYR A 131 -2.61 10.78 -8.41
C TYR A 131 -2.08 12.19 -8.16
N GLY A 132 -2.37 12.75 -6.99
CA GLY A 132 -1.75 14.00 -6.53
C GLY A 132 -2.45 15.30 -6.95
N ALA A 133 -3.64 15.23 -7.54
CA ALA A 133 -4.47 16.41 -7.71
C ALA A 133 -5.25 16.69 -6.42
N LYS A 134 -5.01 17.86 -5.82
CA LYS A 134 -5.96 18.41 -4.85
C LYS A 134 -7.22 18.75 -5.61
N GLU A 135 -8.35 18.16 -5.23
CA GLU A 135 -9.65 18.74 -5.60
C GLU A 135 -9.64 20.19 -5.10
N SER A 136 -9.81 21.13 -6.04
CA SER A 136 -9.94 22.57 -5.76
C SER A 136 -11.37 22.92 -5.39
#